data_AF-A0A384BC59-F1
#
_entry.id   AF-A0A384BC59-F1
#
_cell.length_a   1.000
_cell.length_b   1.000
_cell.length_c   1.000
_cell.angle_alpha   90.00
_cell.angle_beta   90.00
_cell.angle_gamma   90.00
#
_symmetry.space_group_name_H-M   'P 1'
#
loop_
_entity.id
_entity.type
_entity.pdbx_description
1 polymer ?
#
loop_
_entity_poly.entity_id
_entity_poly.type
_entity_poly.pdbx_seq_one_letter_code
_entity_poly.pdbx_strand_id
1 'polypeptide(L)'
;MASCTAEPNSLVHHANSCLPHHPPRVASVMLSLFYTALLVFGTLGNILALRLAYQKGKKINSTNVYLVHLAVSDLLFTLALPGKIAYYVLDFSWPFGEGFCRLTAFMFYVNTYSGIYLMACVSVDRYVAVVRTHQCPWLRNPGRARLVCVAVWVLASLQTRAFKLCLQLTVCLMNLNCSIDPVIYFFASTRYRKWLRSIWKLKASASSSSSPPGKSSSEAQNINRTGGPSPLEENEV
;
A
#
# COMPACT_ATOMS: atom_id res chain seq x y z
N MET A 1 -34.23 -41.06 14.05
CA MET A 1 -32.98 -41.49 14.73
C MET A 1 -32.17 -42.30 13.76
N ALA A 2 -31.13 -41.72 13.19
CA ALA A 2 -30.08 -42.46 12.49
C ALA A 2 -28.77 -41.71 12.72
N SER A 3 -27.82 -42.46 13.28
CA SER A 3 -26.60 -42.01 13.95
C SER A 3 -25.54 -41.47 12.99
N CYS A 4 -24.81 -40.45 13.42
CA CYS A 4 -23.53 -40.06 12.82
C CYS A 4 -22.41 -40.96 13.38
N THR A 5 -21.82 -41.79 12.54
CA THR A 5 -20.47 -42.36 12.77
C THR A 5 -19.45 -41.42 12.14
N ALA A 6 -18.58 -40.83 12.95
CA ALA A 6 -17.50 -39.96 12.51
C ALA A 6 -16.32 -40.78 11.96
N GLU A 7 -15.94 -40.54 10.71
CA GLU A 7 -14.63 -40.92 10.15
C GLU A 7 -13.66 -39.72 10.25
N PRO A 8 -12.43 -39.90 10.77
CA PRO A 8 -11.56 -38.78 11.17
C PRO A 8 -10.64 -38.21 10.06
N ASN A 9 -10.82 -38.56 8.78
CA ASN A 9 -9.83 -38.24 7.73
C ASN A 9 -10.24 -37.17 6.71
N SER A 10 -11.37 -36.48 6.88
CA SER A 10 -11.89 -35.51 5.89
C SER A 10 -11.78 -34.04 6.31
N LEU A 11 -11.33 -33.73 7.53
CA LEU A 11 -11.45 -32.39 8.14
C LEU A 11 -10.37 -31.38 7.75
N VAL A 12 -9.35 -31.75 6.97
CA VAL A 12 -8.22 -30.84 6.66
C VAL A 12 -8.43 -30.05 5.37
N HIS A 13 -9.32 -30.46 4.46
CA HIS A 13 -9.49 -29.78 3.17
C HIS A 13 -10.58 -28.69 3.13
N HIS A 14 -11.34 -28.46 4.21
CA HIS A 14 -12.45 -27.50 4.21
C HIS A 14 -12.19 -26.20 5.00
N ALA A 15 -10.98 -25.99 5.55
CA ALA A 15 -10.70 -24.91 6.50
C ALA A 15 -9.99 -23.66 5.93
N ASN A 16 -9.95 -23.45 4.60
CA ASN A 16 -9.27 -22.28 4.00
C ASN A 16 -10.12 -21.47 3.01
N SER A 17 -11.43 -21.67 2.96
CA SER A 17 -12.31 -20.87 2.12
C SER A 17 -12.88 -19.69 2.91
N CYS A 18 -12.19 -18.55 2.90
CA CYS A 18 -12.84 -17.28 3.23
C CYS A 18 -13.90 -17.02 2.15
N LEU A 19 -15.12 -17.52 2.36
CA LEU A 19 -16.24 -17.24 1.47
C LEU A 19 -16.42 -15.71 1.46
N PRO A 20 -16.53 -15.06 0.29
CA PRO A 20 -16.84 -13.64 0.23
C PRO A 20 -18.17 -13.43 0.94
N HIS A 21 -18.14 -12.83 2.14
CA HIS A 21 -19.36 -12.47 2.83
C HIS A 21 -20.01 -11.37 2.02
N HIS A 22 -20.99 -11.74 1.18
CA HIS A 22 -21.74 -10.76 0.41
C HIS A 22 -22.35 -9.75 1.41
N PRO A 23 -22.13 -8.45 1.22
CA PRO A 23 -22.75 -7.45 2.10
C PRO A 23 -24.26 -7.63 2.05
N PRO A 24 -24.98 -7.46 3.18
CA PRO A 24 -26.43 -7.54 3.17
C PRO A 24 -27.00 -6.52 2.19
N ARG A 25 -28.00 -6.91 1.40
CA ARG A 25 -28.67 -6.06 0.39
C ARG A 25 -29.09 -4.70 0.97
N VAL A 26 -29.44 -4.67 2.26
CA VAL A 26 -29.76 -3.46 3.03
C VAL A 26 -28.61 -2.45 3.01
N ALA A 27 -27.36 -2.88 3.18
CA ALA A 27 -26.20 -1.99 3.19
C ALA A 27 -25.99 -1.32 1.82
N SER A 28 -26.16 -2.07 0.72
CA SER A 28 -26.07 -1.51 -0.64
C SER A 28 -27.14 -0.45 -0.88
N VAL A 29 -28.39 -0.72 -0.50
CA VAL A 29 -29.50 0.25 -0.64
C VAL A 29 -29.23 1.51 0.18
N MET A 30 -28.84 1.37 1.45
CA MET A 30 -28.54 2.51 2.33
C MET A 30 -27.39 3.36 1.77
N LEU A 31 -26.30 2.74 1.32
CA LEU A 31 -25.16 3.46 0.73
C LEU A 31 -25.55 4.15 -0.58
N SER A 32 -26.34 3.50 -1.43
CA SER A 32 -26.82 4.09 -2.68
C SER A 32 -27.68 5.33 -2.43
N LEU A 33 -28.61 5.27 -1.48
CA LEU A 33 -29.43 6.42 -1.09
C LEU A 33 -28.58 7.55 -0.52
N PHE A 34 -27.63 7.22 0.36
CA PHE A 34 -26.71 8.19 0.94
C PHE A 34 -25.89 8.92 -0.12
N TYR A 35 -25.24 8.19 -1.04
CA TYR A 35 -24.44 8.80 -2.11
C TYR A 35 -25.31 9.57 -3.13
N THR A 36 -26.55 9.16 -3.36
CA THR A 36 -27.50 9.91 -4.19
C THR A 36 -27.88 11.24 -3.53
N ALA A 37 -28.13 11.25 -2.22
CA ALA A 37 -28.38 12.49 -1.48
C ALA A 37 -27.16 13.42 -1.53
N LEU A 38 -25.95 12.87 -1.31
CA LEU A 38 -24.70 13.63 -1.45
C LEU A 38 -24.52 14.23 -2.84
N LEU A 39 -24.90 13.51 -3.90
CA LEU A 39 -24.84 14.02 -5.26
C LEU A 39 -25.76 15.24 -5.43
N VAL A 40 -27.01 15.16 -4.98
CA VAL A 40 -27.99 16.25 -5.12
C VAL A 40 -27.57 17.46 -4.30
N PHE A 41 -27.36 17.30 -3.00
CA PHE A 41 -27.03 18.42 -2.12
C PHE A 41 -25.63 18.97 -2.38
N GLY A 42 -24.66 18.09 -2.65
CA GLY A 42 -23.29 18.47 -2.95
C GLY A 42 -23.18 19.27 -4.24
N THR A 43 -23.82 18.84 -5.32
CA THR A 43 -23.78 19.60 -6.59
C THR A 43 -24.49 20.94 -6.46
N LEU A 44 -25.73 20.95 -5.96
CA LEU A 44 -26.52 22.18 -5.81
C LEU A 44 -25.83 23.19 -4.87
N GLY A 45 -25.38 22.73 -3.70
CA GLY A 45 -24.73 23.56 -2.70
C GLY A 45 -23.42 24.16 -3.20
N ASN A 46 -22.56 23.34 -3.81
CA ASN A 46 -21.25 23.82 -4.28
C ASN A 46 -21.35 24.68 -5.54
N ILE A 47 -22.26 24.39 -6.47
CA ILE A 47 -22.54 25.30 -7.61
C ILE A 47 -23.04 26.65 -7.10
N LEU A 48 -23.97 26.66 -6.14
CA LEU A 48 -24.47 27.90 -5.56
C LEU A 48 -23.34 28.68 -4.86
N ALA A 49 -22.52 28.02 -4.05
CA ALA A 49 -21.36 28.63 -3.40
C ALA A 49 -20.39 29.26 -4.42
N LEU A 50 -20.12 28.56 -5.52
CA LEU A 50 -19.28 29.06 -6.61
C LEU A 50 -19.90 30.29 -7.28
N ARG A 51 -21.21 30.25 -7.58
CA ARG A 51 -21.93 31.40 -8.16
C ARG A 51 -21.89 32.62 -7.24
N LEU A 52 -22.14 32.44 -5.95
CA LEU A 52 -22.08 33.53 -4.96
C LEU A 52 -20.66 34.10 -4.80
N ALA A 53 -19.64 33.23 -4.87
CA ALA A 53 -18.25 33.66 -4.83
C ALA A 53 -17.87 34.52 -6.05
N TYR A 54 -18.33 34.14 -7.25
CA TYR A 54 -18.12 34.92 -8.47
C TYR A 54 -18.92 36.24 -8.49
N GLN A 55 -20.16 36.24 -7.99
CA GLN A 55 -21.01 37.44 -7.94
C GLN A 55 -20.45 38.52 -7.00
N LYS A 56 -19.70 38.16 -5.95
CA LYS A 56 -18.95 39.12 -5.10
C LYS A 56 -17.77 39.81 -5.81
N GLY A 57 -17.62 39.65 -7.13
CA GLY A 57 -16.48 39.96 -7.99
C GLY A 57 -15.99 41.40 -8.13
N LYS A 58 -15.92 42.20 -7.06
CA LYS A 58 -15.16 43.47 -7.04
C LYS A 58 -14.00 43.52 -6.04
N LYS A 59 -13.94 42.64 -5.04
CA LYS A 59 -12.76 42.44 -4.17
C LYS A 59 -12.58 40.96 -3.83
N ILE A 60 -11.69 40.27 -4.56
CA ILE A 60 -11.29 38.91 -4.23
C ILE A 60 -10.38 38.96 -3.00
N ASN A 61 -10.84 38.42 -1.87
CA ASN A 61 -10.02 38.21 -0.68
C ASN A 61 -9.48 36.77 -0.64
N SER A 62 -8.50 36.51 0.24
CA SER A 62 -7.92 35.18 0.47
C SER A 62 -8.98 34.09 0.75
N THR A 63 -10.00 34.42 1.53
CA THR A 63 -11.08 33.49 1.92
C THR A 63 -11.88 33.02 0.73
N ASN A 64 -12.28 33.92 -0.16
CA ASN A 64 -13.02 33.57 -1.37
C ASN A 64 -12.20 32.62 -2.25
N VAL A 65 -10.86 32.78 -2.28
CA VAL A 65 -9.98 31.84 -2.99
C VAL A 65 -10.06 30.44 -2.37
N TYR A 66 -9.93 30.31 -1.05
CA TYR A 66 -10.05 29.01 -0.38
C TYR A 66 -11.43 28.37 -0.59
N LEU A 67 -12.51 29.16 -0.48
CA LEU A 67 -13.89 28.68 -0.69
C LEU A 67 -14.12 28.21 -2.13
N VAL A 68 -13.54 28.89 -3.13
CA VAL A 68 -13.61 28.45 -4.53
C VAL A 68 -12.89 27.12 -4.72
N HIS A 69 -11.67 26.97 -4.20
CA HIS A 69 -10.94 25.69 -4.31
C HIS A 69 -11.64 24.55 -3.58
N LEU A 70 -12.29 24.84 -2.44
CA LEU A 70 -13.10 23.87 -1.70
C LEU A 70 -14.30 23.43 -2.53
N ALA A 71 -15.08 24.37 -3.07
CA ALA A 71 -16.22 24.06 -3.92
C ALA A 71 -15.83 23.29 -5.19
N VAL A 72 -14.70 23.63 -5.81
CA VAL A 72 -14.16 22.87 -6.95
C VAL A 72 -13.81 21.44 -6.56
N SER A 73 -13.21 21.23 -5.38
CA SER A 73 -12.91 19.89 -4.87
C SER A 73 -14.17 19.05 -4.67
N ASP A 74 -15.17 19.62 -4.01
CA ASP A 74 -16.42 18.91 -3.76
C ASP A 74 -17.18 18.62 -5.07
N LEU A 75 -17.13 19.52 -6.05
CA LEU A 75 -17.71 19.26 -7.37
C LEU A 75 -17.01 18.11 -8.10
N LEU A 76 -15.68 18.05 -8.07
CA LEU A 76 -14.92 16.92 -8.62
C LEU A 76 -15.28 15.60 -7.92
N PHE A 77 -15.49 15.63 -6.60
CA PHE A 77 -16.01 14.48 -5.86
C PHE A 77 -17.41 14.08 -6.32
N THR A 78 -18.32 15.03 -6.54
CA THR A 78 -19.67 14.72 -6.99
C THR A 78 -19.70 14.09 -8.38
N LEU A 79 -18.73 14.38 -9.26
CA LEU A 79 -18.57 13.71 -10.55
C LEU A 79 -18.20 12.22 -10.41
N ALA A 80 -17.59 11.83 -9.29
CA ALA A 80 -17.21 10.46 -8.99
C ALA A 80 -18.37 9.64 -8.37
N LEU A 81 -19.39 10.31 -7.82
CA LEU A 81 -20.50 9.68 -7.12
C LEU A 81 -21.36 8.76 -8.01
N PRO A 82 -21.70 9.10 -9.27
CA PRO A 82 -22.48 8.21 -10.14
C PRO A 82 -21.84 6.83 -10.34
N GLY A 83 -20.52 6.78 -10.52
CA GLY A 83 -19.79 5.51 -10.61
C GLY A 83 -19.90 4.69 -9.32
N LYS A 84 -19.83 5.36 -8.16
CA LYS A 84 -19.98 4.72 -6.84
C LYS A 84 -21.40 4.23 -6.59
N ILE A 85 -22.43 4.99 -7.00
CA ILE A 85 -23.84 4.57 -6.91
C ILE A 85 -24.07 3.35 -7.80
N ALA A 86 -23.61 3.38 -9.06
CA ALA A 86 -23.71 2.25 -9.98
C ALA A 86 -23.03 0.99 -9.42
N TYR A 87 -21.87 1.13 -8.78
CA TYR A 87 -21.19 0.02 -8.12
C TYR A 87 -22.05 -0.66 -7.04
N TYR A 88 -22.78 0.11 -6.23
CA TYR A 88 -23.65 -0.48 -5.21
C TYR A 88 -24.91 -1.10 -5.81
N VAL A 89 -25.54 -0.42 -6.76
CA VAL A 89 -26.76 -0.90 -7.45
C VAL A 89 -26.49 -2.20 -8.21
N LEU A 90 -25.30 -2.37 -8.77
CA LEU A 90 -24.88 -3.56 -9.51
C LEU A 90 -24.23 -4.62 -8.60
N ASP A 91 -24.67 -4.75 -7.35
CA ASP A 91 -24.18 -5.74 -6.38
C ASP A 91 -22.65 -5.78 -6.24
N PHE A 92 -22.03 -4.61 -6.07
CA PHE A 92 -20.58 -4.47 -5.90
C PHE A 92 -19.77 -4.87 -7.14
N SER A 93 -20.37 -4.85 -8.33
CA SER A 93 -19.67 -5.03 -9.60
C SER A 93 -19.34 -3.69 -10.27
N TRP A 94 -18.13 -3.58 -10.82
CA TRP A 94 -17.64 -2.36 -11.48
C TRP A 94 -17.48 -2.59 -13.00
N PRO A 95 -18.42 -2.09 -13.84
CA PRO A 95 -18.39 -2.33 -15.29
C PRO A 95 -17.56 -1.30 -16.08
N PHE A 96 -17.18 -0.16 -15.49
CA PHE A 96 -16.56 0.96 -16.22
C PHE A 96 -15.04 0.79 -16.46
N GLY A 97 -14.49 -0.38 -16.14
CA GLY A 97 -13.08 -0.70 -16.29
C GLY A 97 -12.16 -0.07 -15.22
N GLU A 98 -10.91 -0.55 -15.21
CA GLU A 98 -9.93 -0.25 -14.14
C GLU A 98 -9.52 1.23 -14.08
N GLY A 99 -9.44 1.91 -15.24
CA GLY A 99 -9.06 3.32 -15.31
C GLY A 99 -10.03 4.22 -14.57
N PHE A 100 -11.33 4.05 -14.81
CA PHE A 100 -12.37 4.80 -14.10
C PHE A 100 -12.46 4.41 -12.63
N CYS A 101 -12.26 3.13 -12.28
CA CYS A 101 -12.20 2.69 -10.88
C CYS A 101 -11.12 3.47 -10.10
N ARG A 102 -9.90 3.54 -10.66
CA ARG A 102 -8.79 4.29 -10.07
C ARG A 102 -9.05 5.78 -10.03
N LEU A 103 -9.67 6.34 -11.06
CA LEU A 103 -10.02 7.76 -11.13
C LEU A 103 -11.06 8.12 -10.05
N THR A 104 -12.12 7.33 -9.89
CA THR A 104 -13.12 7.50 -8.84
C THR A 104 -12.48 7.42 -7.46
N ALA A 105 -11.64 6.41 -7.20
CA ALA A 105 -10.90 6.30 -5.95
C ALA A 105 -9.99 7.52 -5.69
N PHE A 106 -9.30 8.00 -6.73
CA PHE A 106 -8.45 9.19 -6.65
C PHE A 106 -9.25 10.45 -6.34
N MET A 107 -10.40 10.67 -6.98
CA MET A 107 -11.27 11.82 -6.72
C MET A 107 -11.79 11.83 -5.28
N PHE A 108 -12.22 10.68 -4.75
CA PHE A 108 -12.62 10.54 -3.35
C PHE A 108 -11.48 10.89 -2.40
N TYR A 109 -10.30 10.32 -2.65
CA TYR A 109 -9.11 10.56 -1.84
C TYR A 109 -8.73 12.04 -1.84
N VAL A 110 -8.53 12.61 -3.03
CA VAL A 110 -8.13 14.02 -3.16
C VAL A 110 -9.14 14.91 -2.47
N ASN A 111 -10.44 14.67 -2.63
CA ASN A 111 -11.47 15.47 -1.95
C ASN A 111 -11.37 15.44 -0.43
N THR A 112 -11.17 14.26 0.17
CA THR A 112 -11.01 14.15 1.62
C THR A 112 -9.79 14.93 2.11
N TYR A 113 -8.63 14.74 1.49
CA TYR A 113 -7.39 15.37 1.96
C TYR A 113 -7.33 16.87 1.65
N SER A 114 -7.67 17.26 0.41
CA SER A 114 -7.73 18.69 0.03
C SER A 114 -8.77 19.42 0.88
N GLY A 115 -9.93 18.81 1.15
CA GLY A 115 -10.98 19.38 2.00
C GLY A 115 -10.49 19.66 3.42
N ILE A 116 -9.82 18.69 4.06
CA ILE A 116 -9.23 18.88 5.40
C ILE A 116 -8.22 20.04 5.39
N TYR A 117 -7.30 20.06 4.43
CA TYR A 117 -6.28 21.10 4.34
C TYR A 117 -6.87 22.48 4.04
N LEU A 118 -7.86 22.56 3.14
CA LEU A 118 -8.53 23.82 2.80
C LEU A 118 -9.35 24.34 3.97
N MET A 119 -10.05 23.48 4.71
CA MET A 119 -10.78 23.88 5.93
C MET A 119 -9.81 24.40 7.01
N ALA A 120 -8.64 23.78 7.15
CA ALA A 120 -7.59 24.28 8.03
C ALA A 120 -7.11 25.68 7.58
N CYS A 121 -6.85 25.87 6.29
CA CYS A 121 -6.46 27.18 5.75
C CYS A 121 -7.54 28.25 5.95
N VAL A 122 -8.83 27.92 5.75
CA VAL A 122 -9.95 28.82 6.04
C VAL A 122 -9.98 29.18 7.52
N SER A 123 -9.82 28.21 8.41
CA SER A 123 -9.82 28.44 9.86
C SER A 123 -8.69 29.37 10.29
N VAL A 124 -7.47 29.16 9.76
CA VAL A 124 -6.33 30.04 10.00
C VAL A 124 -6.58 31.44 9.44
N ASP A 125 -7.13 31.55 8.23
CA ASP A 125 -7.49 32.83 7.62
C ASP A 125 -8.52 33.61 8.46
N ARG A 126 -9.56 32.94 8.95
CA ARG A 126 -10.56 33.54 9.86
C ARG A 126 -9.95 33.96 11.19
N TYR A 127 -9.13 33.09 11.80
CA TYR A 127 -8.44 33.40 13.05
C TYR A 127 -7.55 34.64 12.92
N VAL A 128 -6.73 34.72 11.87
CA VAL A 128 -5.85 35.87 11.62
C VAL A 128 -6.65 37.14 11.31
N ALA A 129 -7.78 37.02 10.58
CA ALA A 129 -8.63 38.16 10.29
C ALA A 129 -9.30 38.77 11.54
N VAL A 130 -9.57 37.98 12.57
CA VAL A 130 -10.21 38.42 13.81
C VAL A 130 -9.18 38.89 14.84
N VAL A 131 -8.12 38.10 15.06
CA VAL A 131 -7.17 38.32 16.17
C VAL A 131 -6.00 39.21 15.76
N ARG A 132 -5.53 39.10 14.51
CA ARG A 132 -4.28 39.72 14.04
C ARG A 132 -4.49 40.64 12.84
N THR A 133 -5.62 41.36 12.84
CA THR A 133 -6.12 42.18 11.72
C THR A 133 -5.08 43.14 11.14
N HIS A 134 -4.12 43.61 11.96
CA HIS A 134 -3.09 44.57 11.58
C HIS A 134 -1.67 43.99 11.41
N GLN A 135 -1.39 42.77 11.92
CA GLN A 135 -0.01 42.26 12.05
C GLN A 135 0.45 41.41 10.85
N CYS A 136 -0.48 40.81 10.08
CA CYS A 136 -0.11 39.94 8.95
C CYS A 136 -0.98 40.16 7.68
N PRO A 137 -0.92 41.34 7.03
CA PRO A 137 -1.69 41.60 5.80
C PRO A 137 -1.30 40.65 4.66
N TRP A 138 -0.05 40.19 4.64
CA TRP A 138 0.46 39.30 3.59
C TRP A 138 -0.28 37.96 3.52
N LEU A 139 -0.83 37.47 4.64
CA LEU A 139 -1.44 36.13 4.70
C LEU A 139 -2.83 36.15 4.06
N ARG A 140 -3.43 37.34 4.00
CA ARG A 140 -4.71 37.63 3.39
C ARG A 140 -4.57 38.04 1.91
N ASN A 141 -3.37 37.95 1.35
CA ASN A 141 -3.13 38.21 -0.07
C ASN A 141 -3.73 37.07 -0.92
N PRO A 142 -4.66 37.35 -1.86
CA PRO A 142 -5.27 36.33 -2.72
C PRO A 142 -4.26 35.59 -3.60
N GLY A 143 -3.14 36.23 -3.98
CA GLY A 143 -2.08 35.58 -4.76
C GLY A 143 -1.37 34.47 -3.96
N ARG A 144 -1.05 34.73 -2.68
CA ARG A 144 -0.47 33.73 -1.78
C ARG A 144 -1.47 32.64 -1.42
N ALA A 145 -2.73 33.00 -1.19
CA ALA A 145 -3.80 32.02 -0.98
C ALA A 145 -3.92 31.05 -2.15
N ARG A 146 -3.81 31.54 -3.40
CA ARG A 146 -3.80 30.69 -4.60
C ARG A 146 -2.60 29.74 -4.62
N LEU A 147 -1.40 30.23 -4.28
CA LEU A 147 -0.21 29.38 -4.18
C LEU A 147 -0.37 28.30 -3.10
N VAL A 148 -0.89 28.65 -1.93
CA VAL A 148 -1.19 27.69 -0.86
C VAL A 148 -2.21 26.64 -1.33
N CYS A 149 -3.27 27.05 -2.03
CA CYS A 149 -4.23 26.10 -2.60
C CYS A 149 -3.55 25.15 -3.58
N VAL A 150 -2.75 25.65 -4.53
CA VAL A 150 -2.01 24.80 -5.48
C VAL A 150 -1.10 23.82 -4.73
N ALA A 151 -0.39 24.27 -3.70
CA ALA A 151 0.42 23.39 -2.85
C ALA A 151 -0.42 22.31 -2.17
N VAL A 152 -1.60 22.65 -1.62
CA VAL A 152 -2.54 21.69 -1.03
C VAL A 152 -2.98 20.63 -2.05
N TRP A 153 -3.28 21.03 -3.29
CA TRP A 153 -3.64 20.09 -4.36
C TRP A 153 -2.49 19.13 -4.71
N VAL A 154 -1.27 19.66 -4.80
CA VAL A 154 -0.07 18.85 -5.06
C VAL A 154 0.18 17.88 -3.90
N LEU A 155 0.12 18.35 -2.66
CA LEU A 155 0.31 17.52 -1.47
C LEU A 155 -0.75 16.41 -1.37
N ALA A 156 -2.03 16.75 -1.52
CA ALA A 156 -3.11 15.76 -1.51
C ALA A 156 -2.95 14.71 -2.61
N SER A 157 -2.53 15.12 -3.81
CA SER A 157 -2.28 14.19 -4.93
C SER A 157 -1.03 13.33 -4.73
N LEU A 158 0.02 13.91 -4.14
CA LEU A 158 1.27 13.21 -3.84
C LEU A 158 1.04 12.15 -2.77
N GLN A 159 0.19 12.41 -1.78
CA GLN A 159 -0.12 11.46 -0.70
C GLN A 159 -0.69 10.14 -1.26
N THR A 160 -1.51 10.19 -2.31
CA THR A 160 -2.03 8.97 -2.99
C THR A 160 -0.91 8.17 -3.68
N ARG A 161 0.05 8.87 -4.30
CA ARG A 161 1.21 8.25 -4.95
C ARG A 161 2.21 7.72 -3.93
N ALA A 162 2.42 8.47 -2.84
CA ALA A 162 3.31 8.12 -1.75
C ALA A 162 2.82 6.86 -1.03
N PHE A 163 1.50 6.67 -0.85
CA PHE A 163 0.97 5.42 -0.30
C PHE A 163 1.28 4.20 -1.20
N LYS A 164 1.07 4.33 -2.53
CA LYS A 164 1.44 3.27 -3.48
C LYS A 164 2.96 3.03 -3.54
N LEU A 165 3.74 4.10 -3.52
CA LEU A 165 5.19 4.04 -3.52
C LEU A 165 5.72 3.40 -2.22
N CYS A 166 5.16 3.76 -1.07
CA CYS A 166 5.50 3.19 0.23
C CYS A 166 5.15 1.70 0.29
N LEU A 167 4.01 1.30 -0.27
CA LEU A 167 3.64 -0.11 -0.40
C LEU A 167 4.62 -0.87 -1.31
N GLN A 168 4.97 -0.30 -2.47
CA GLN A 168 5.96 -0.88 -3.38
C GLN A 168 7.35 -0.97 -2.73
N LEU A 169 7.79 0.08 -2.04
CA LEU A 169 9.05 0.11 -1.29
C LEU A 169 9.06 -0.93 -0.17
N THR A 170 7.95 -1.09 0.56
CA THR A 170 7.82 -2.11 1.63
C THR A 170 7.92 -3.52 1.05
N VAL A 171 7.23 -3.79 -0.08
CA VAL A 171 7.32 -5.06 -0.78
C VAL A 171 8.75 -5.31 -1.29
N CYS A 172 9.41 -4.30 -1.86
CA CYS A 172 10.81 -4.40 -2.26
C CYS A 172 11.72 -4.70 -1.06
N LEU A 173 11.55 -4.00 0.06
CA LEU A 173 12.32 -4.23 1.29
C LEU A 173 12.09 -5.64 1.86
N MET A 174 10.87 -6.17 1.79
CA MET A 174 10.57 -7.56 2.18
C MET A 174 11.28 -8.59 1.29
N ASN A 175 11.37 -8.34 -0.02
CA ASN A 175 12.11 -9.21 -0.94
C ASN A 175 13.64 -9.07 -0.78
N LEU A 176 14.12 -7.86 -0.48
CA LEU A 176 15.52 -7.61 -0.17
C LEU A 176 15.95 -8.27 1.13
N ASN A 177 15.07 -8.35 2.13
CA ASN A 177 15.33 -9.05 3.40
C ASN A 177 15.77 -10.51 3.14
N CYS A 178 15.05 -11.24 2.30
CA CYS A 178 15.39 -12.62 1.91
C CYS A 178 16.71 -12.73 1.12
N SER A 179 17.08 -11.68 0.37
CA SER A 179 18.34 -11.64 -0.39
C SER A 179 19.55 -11.19 0.44
N ILE A 180 19.30 -10.54 1.58
CA ILE A 180 20.32 -10.04 2.50
C ILE A 180 20.69 -11.12 3.53
N ASP A 181 19.82 -12.09 3.82
CA ASP A 181 20.11 -13.20 4.75
C ASP A 181 21.44 -13.93 4.42
N PRO A 182 21.70 -14.40 3.18
CA PRO A 182 22.96 -15.08 2.85
C PRO A 182 24.19 -14.17 2.96
N VAL A 183 24.02 -12.88 2.71
CA VAL A 183 25.08 -11.87 2.80
C VAL A 183 25.42 -11.59 4.26
N ILE A 184 24.41 -11.49 5.13
CA ILE A 184 24.61 -11.39 6.59
C ILE A 184 25.32 -12.65 7.10
N TYR A 185 24.92 -13.87 6.69
CA TYR A 185 25.63 -15.09 7.07
C TYR A 185 27.09 -15.14 6.57
N PHE A 186 27.35 -14.58 5.39
CA PHE A 186 28.70 -14.45 4.84
C PHE A 186 29.60 -13.55 5.68
N PHE A 187 29.08 -12.44 6.20
CA PHE A 187 29.86 -11.54 7.05
C PHE A 187 29.89 -11.97 8.54
N ALA A 188 28.81 -12.54 9.06
CA ALA A 188 28.67 -12.95 10.46
C ALA A 188 29.46 -14.23 10.81
N SER A 189 29.64 -15.18 9.88
CA SER A 189 30.34 -16.45 10.17
C SER A 189 31.67 -16.57 9.43
N THR A 190 32.77 -16.61 10.18
CA THR A 190 34.12 -16.90 9.65
C THR A 190 34.25 -18.34 9.12
N ARG A 191 33.39 -19.27 9.56
CA ARG A 191 33.33 -20.66 9.08
C ARG A 191 32.72 -20.76 7.67
N TYR A 192 31.65 -20.02 7.38
CA TYR A 192 31.00 -20.04 6.06
C TYR A 192 31.93 -19.50 4.96
N ARG A 193 32.71 -18.46 5.24
CA ARG A 193 33.76 -17.94 4.35
C ARG A 193 34.85 -18.96 4.01
N LYS A 194 35.15 -19.91 4.91
CA LYS A 194 36.12 -20.98 4.64
C LYS A 194 35.50 -22.06 3.74
N TRP A 195 34.25 -22.46 4.00
CA TRP A 195 33.52 -23.43 3.16
C TRP A 195 33.30 -22.93 1.72
N LEU A 196 32.87 -21.68 1.53
CA LEU A 196 32.69 -21.07 0.20
C LEU A 196 33.99 -21.02 -0.63
N ARG A 197 35.12 -20.71 0.03
CA ARG A 197 36.44 -20.73 -0.61
C ARG A 197 36.85 -22.13 -1.04
N SER A 198 36.46 -23.17 -0.32
CA SER A 198 36.73 -24.57 -0.71
C SER A 198 35.95 -24.97 -1.97
N ILE A 199 34.69 -24.53 -2.12
CA ILE A 199 33.90 -24.78 -3.33
C ILE A 199 34.46 -24.03 -4.54
N TRP A 200 34.88 -22.77 -4.37
CA TRP A 200 35.52 -22.00 -5.43
C TRP A 200 36.85 -22.59 -5.88
N LYS A 201 37.64 -23.18 -4.96
CA LYS A 201 38.87 -23.91 -5.30
C LYS A 201 38.60 -25.19 -6.10
N LEU A 202 37.56 -25.95 -5.73
CA LEU A 202 37.17 -27.16 -6.48
C LEU A 202 36.70 -26.84 -7.90
N LYS A 203 36.00 -25.70 -8.08
CA LYS A 203 35.53 -25.26 -9.41
C LYS A 203 36.66 -24.70 -10.29
N ALA A 204 37.69 -24.09 -9.69
CA ALA A 204 38.88 -23.65 -10.41
C ALA A 204 39.82 -24.82 -10.79
N SER A 205 39.87 -25.89 -10.00
CA SER A 205 40.64 -27.10 -10.35
C SER A 205 39.96 -27.96 -11.42
N ALA A 206 38.64 -27.88 -11.58
CA ALA A 206 37.91 -28.63 -12.61
C ALA A 206 38.11 -28.09 -14.04
N SER A 207 38.68 -26.88 -14.22
CA SER A 207 38.94 -26.33 -15.56
C SER A 207 40.38 -26.57 -16.06
N SER A 208 41.21 -27.34 -15.35
CA SER A 208 42.63 -27.50 -15.69
C SER A 208 43.17 -28.95 -15.62
N SER A 209 42.52 -29.93 -16.26
CA SER A 209 43.22 -31.18 -16.66
C SER A 209 42.59 -31.96 -17.83
N SER A 210 43.22 -31.86 -18.99
CA SER A 210 43.28 -32.82 -20.11
C SER A 210 44.76 -32.85 -20.53
N SER A 211 45.55 -33.93 -20.70
CA SER A 211 45.39 -35.34 -21.11
C SER A 211 46.71 -36.13 -20.77
N PRO A 212 46.82 -37.49 -20.97
CA PRO A 212 47.78 -38.44 -20.35
C PRO A 212 48.96 -38.85 -21.31
N PRO A 213 49.78 -39.97 -21.19
CA PRO A 213 49.75 -41.18 -20.31
C PRO A 213 51.10 -41.83 -19.82
N GLY A 214 51.03 -42.90 -19.00
CA GLY A 214 51.96 -44.05 -19.09
C GLY A 214 52.51 -44.75 -17.82
N LYS A 215 52.12 -46.04 -17.63
CA LYS A 215 52.79 -47.21 -16.97
C LYS A 215 53.19 -47.13 -15.47
N SER A 216 53.29 -48.18 -14.65
CA SER A 216 52.74 -49.54 -14.47
C SER A 216 53.43 -50.12 -13.22
N SER A 217 52.68 -50.89 -12.42
CA SER A 217 53.12 -52.03 -11.58
C SER A 217 53.55 -51.87 -10.10
N SER A 218 52.86 -52.72 -9.30
CA SER A 218 53.28 -53.56 -8.14
C SER A 218 53.42 -52.89 -6.76
N GLU A 219 52.52 -53.20 -5.81
CA GLU A 219 52.60 -54.28 -4.77
C GLU A 219 53.51 -53.89 -3.60
N ALA A 220 53.28 -54.16 -2.30
CA ALA A 220 52.26 -54.86 -1.51
C ALA A 220 52.48 -54.51 0.00
N GLN A 221 51.61 -55.06 0.87
CA GLN A 221 51.77 -55.31 2.33
C GLN A 221 51.62 -54.13 3.33
N ASN A 222 51.14 -54.27 4.58
CA ASN A 222 50.39 -55.27 5.37
C ASN A 222 50.24 -54.68 6.82
N ILE A 223 49.34 -55.28 7.65
CA ILE A 223 49.32 -55.37 9.15
C ILE A 223 48.59 -54.23 9.92
N ASN A 224 47.34 -54.44 10.39
CA ASN A 224 46.87 -54.91 11.74
C ASN A 224 47.15 -53.92 12.89
N ARG A 225 46.32 -53.62 13.91
CA ARG A 225 45.19 -54.23 14.67
C ARG A 225 44.63 -53.06 15.56
N THR A 226 43.36 -52.94 15.95
CA THR A 226 42.64 -53.55 17.12
C THR A 226 41.20 -52.96 17.14
N GLY A 227 40.09 -53.72 17.11
CA GLY A 227 39.32 -54.27 18.27
C GLY A 227 39.01 -53.20 19.33
N GLY A 228 37.81 -52.60 19.47
CA GLY A 228 36.46 -53.13 19.82
C GLY A 228 36.19 -52.90 21.34
N PRO A 229 34.95 -52.78 21.89
CA PRO A 229 33.60 -52.57 21.31
C PRO A 229 32.77 -51.43 22.01
N SER A 230 31.57 -51.15 21.48
CA SER A 230 30.43 -50.41 22.11
C SER A 230 29.44 -51.43 22.74
N PRO A 231 28.16 -51.15 23.10
CA PRO A 231 27.41 -49.96 23.61
C PRO A 231 26.49 -50.38 24.82
N LEU A 232 25.32 -49.72 25.00
CA LEU A 232 24.13 -50.02 25.83
C LEU A 232 24.06 -49.23 27.16
N GLU A 233 22.94 -48.75 27.69
CA GLU A 233 21.54 -48.50 27.29
C GLU A 233 20.94 -47.62 28.42
N GLU A 234 19.65 -47.28 28.33
CA GLU A 234 18.74 -47.02 29.47
C GLU A 234 18.40 -45.56 29.89
N ASN A 235 17.26 -45.10 29.35
CA ASN A 235 16.05 -44.57 30.00
C ASN A 235 16.06 -43.55 31.17
N GLU A 236 15.14 -42.59 30.96
CA GLU A 236 14.14 -41.99 31.87
C GLU A 236 14.50 -40.97 32.99
N VAL A 237 13.60 -39.96 33.02
CA VAL A 237 13.30 -38.88 33.99
C VAL A 237 14.15 -37.62 33.96
#